data_AF-A0A8J5HQI0-F1
#
_entry.id   AF-A0A8J5HQI0-F1
#
_cell.length_a   1.000
_cell.length_b   1.000
_cell.length_c   1.000
_cell.angle_alpha   90.00
_cell.angle_beta   90.00
_cell.angle_gamma   90.00
#
_symmetry.space_group_name_H-M   'P 1'
#
loop_
_entity.id
_entity.type
_entity.pdbx_description
1 polymer ?
#
loop_
_entity_poly.entity_id
_entity_poly.type
_entity_poly.pdbx_seq_one_letter_code
_entity_poly.pdbx_strand_id
1 'polypeptide(L)'
;MVKFTAEELRRIMDMKHNIRNMSVIAHVNHGKSTLTDSLVAAAGIIAQEVAGDVRMTDTRQDEAERGITIKSTRISLYYEMTEESLKNYKGERSGNEYLINLIDSPGHVDFSYLEEKSLKLTTLIWKLTLKLTTS
;
A
#
# COMPACT_ATOMS: atom_id res chain seq x y z
N MET A 1 -17.63 7.20 1.41
CA MET A 1 -18.26 6.51 0.27
C MET A 1 -17.12 6.11 -0.66
N VAL A 2 -17.00 4.82 -0.98
CA VAL A 2 -15.88 4.31 -1.80
C VAL A 2 -15.99 4.91 -3.21
N LYS A 3 -14.89 5.40 -3.77
CA LYS A 3 -14.87 6.18 -5.02
C LYS A 3 -15.01 5.36 -6.31
N PHE A 4 -15.26 4.06 -6.23
CA PHE A 4 -15.30 3.17 -7.39
C PHE A 4 -16.26 2.00 -7.20
N THR A 5 -16.73 1.47 -8.32
CA THR A 5 -17.61 0.30 -8.43
C THR A 5 -16.83 -0.97 -8.80
N ALA A 6 -17.45 -2.14 -8.59
CA ALA A 6 -16.85 -3.42 -8.97
C ALA A 6 -16.65 -3.56 -10.50
N GLU A 7 -17.49 -2.91 -11.29
CA GLU A 7 -17.41 -2.91 -12.76
C GLU A 7 -16.22 -2.09 -13.27
N GLU A 8 -16.00 -0.90 -12.68
CA GLU A 8 -14.83 -0.07 -12.98
C GLU A 8 -13.53 -0.80 -12.63
N LEU A 9 -13.48 -1.46 -11.48
CA LEU A 9 -12.34 -2.31 -11.10
C LEU A 9 -12.09 -3.40 -12.15
N ARG A 10 -13.14 -4.06 -12.64
CA ARG A 10 -13.01 -5.13 -13.63
C ARG A 10 -12.44 -4.63 -14.94
N ARG A 11 -12.88 -3.47 -15.41
CA ARG A 11 -12.33 -2.83 -16.62
C ARG A 11 -10.84 -2.50 -16.46
N ILE A 12 -10.41 -2.04 -15.27
CA ILE A 12 -9.00 -1.71 -15.03
C ILE A 12 -8.14 -2.97 -14.90
N MET A 13 -8.70 -4.08 -14.40
CA MET A 13 -7.99 -5.37 -14.37
C MET A 13 -7.59 -5.86 -15.77
N ASP A 14 -8.29 -5.44 -16.83
CA ASP A 14 -7.91 -5.74 -18.21
C ASP A 14 -6.75 -4.84 -18.70
N MET A 15 -6.54 -3.67 -18.09
CA MET A 15 -5.44 -2.74 -18.36
C MET A 15 -4.16 -3.17 -17.63
N LYS A 16 -3.56 -4.29 -18.05
CA LYS A 16 -2.39 -4.92 -17.40
C LYS A 16 -1.25 -3.94 -17.11
N HIS A 17 -0.99 -3.00 -18.00
CA HIS A 17 0.07 -2.02 -17.85
C HIS A 17 -0.18 -0.97 -16.76
N ASN A 18 -1.42 -0.83 -16.31
CA ASN A 18 -1.85 0.11 -15.26
C ASN A 18 -2.02 -0.56 -13.90
N ILE A 19 -1.72 -1.86 -13.79
CA ILE A 19 -1.71 -2.59 -12.52
C ILE A 19 -0.30 -2.47 -11.89
N ARG A 20 -0.26 -2.12 -10.61
CA ARG A 20 0.98 -1.96 -9.84
C ARG A 20 0.89 -2.75 -8.55
N ASN A 21 1.71 -3.78 -8.43
CA ASN A 21 1.87 -4.50 -7.18
C ASN A 21 3.01 -3.85 -6.39
N MET A 22 2.67 -3.26 -5.25
CA MET A 22 3.60 -2.56 -4.36
C MET A 22 3.66 -3.26 -3.01
N SER A 23 4.83 -3.31 -2.39
CA SER A 23 4.96 -3.67 -0.98
C SER A 23 5.64 -2.57 -0.21
N VAL A 24 5.09 -2.26 0.96
CA VAL A 24 5.79 -1.44 1.95
C VAL A 24 6.66 -2.39 2.77
N ILE A 25 7.93 -2.05 2.97
CA ILE A 25 8.83 -2.78 3.87
C ILE A 25 9.48 -1.75 4.79
N ALA A 26 9.30 -1.95 6.10
CA ALA A 26 9.81 -1.08 7.13
C ALA A 26 10.08 -1.90 8.40
N HIS A 27 11.09 -1.49 9.17
CA HIS A 27 11.40 -2.09 10.46
C HIS A 27 10.28 -1.78 11.48
N VAL A 28 10.17 -2.57 12.54
CA VAL A 28 9.22 -2.37 13.66
C VAL A 28 9.23 -0.91 14.12
N ASN A 29 8.04 -0.34 14.34
CA ASN A 29 7.81 1.04 14.79
C ASN A 29 8.20 2.16 13.81
N HIS A 30 8.42 1.87 12.53
CA HIS A 30 8.75 2.90 11.52
C HIS A 30 7.54 3.47 10.79
N GLY A 31 6.36 3.48 11.42
CA GLY A 31 5.16 4.12 10.86
C GLY A 31 4.56 3.41 9.64
N LYS A 32 4.77 2.09 9.52
CA LYS A 32 4.30 1.29 8.39
C LYS A 32 2.78 1.28 8.25
N SER A 33 2.09 0.92 9.34
CA SER A 33 0.61 0.92 9.39
C SER A 33 0.06 2.33 9.13
N THR A 34 0.72 3.37 9.67
CA THR A 34 0.33 4.78 9.44
C THR A 34 0.45 5.19 7.97
N LEU A 35 1.51 4.76 7.28
CA LEU A 35 1.67 5.01 5.85
C LEU A 35 0.59 4.29 5.05
N THR A 36 0.34 3.01 5.36
CA THR A 36 -0.68 2.22 4.69
C THR A 36 -2.05 2.87 4.86
N ASP A 37 -2.44 3.25 6.09
CA ASP A 37 -3.71 3.92 6.35
C ASP A 37 -3.85 5.24 5.57
N SER A 38 -2.77 6.03 5.50
CA SER A 38 -2.75 7.29 4.73
C SER A 38 -3.00 7.04 3.25
N LEU A 39 -2.43 5.96 2.68
CA LEU A 39 -2.65 5.57 1.29
C LEU A 39 -4.09 5.08 1.04
N VAL A 40 -4.65 4.30 1.97
CA VAL A 40 -6.06 3.83 1.89
C VAL A 40 -7.03 5.01 1.95
N ALA A 41 -6.72 6.02 2.77
CA ALA A 41 -7.50 7.24 2.88
C ALA A 41 -7.40 8.11 1.63
N ALA A 42 -6.20 8.28 1.08
CA ALA A 42 -5.98 9.00 -0.16
C ALA A 42 -6.74 8.35 -1.34
N ALA A 43 -6.79 7.01 -1.38
CA ALA A 43 -7.59 6.26 -2.35
C ALA A 43 -9.11 6.42 -2.15
N GLY A 44 -9.56 7.07 -1.08
CA GLY A 44 -10.98 7.29 -0.78
C GLY A 44 -11.73 6.02 -0.38
N ILE A 45 -11.01 4.98 0.05
CA ILE A 45 -11.60 3.74 0.59
C ILE A 45 -12.10 3.99 2.02
N ILE A 46 -11.36 4.78 2.79
CA ILE A 46 -11.73 5.24 4.13
C ILE A 46 -11.81 6.77 4.16
N ALA A 47 -12.55 7.32 5.13
CA ALA A 47 -12.53 8.76 5.40
C ALA A 47 -11.15 9.18 5.92
N GLN A 48 -10.61 10.30 5.43
CA GLN A 48 -9.30 10.82 5.87
C GLN A 48 -9.22 11.08 7.37
N GLU A 49 -10.34 11.43 8.00
CA GLU A 49 -10.45 11.69 9.44
C GLU A 49 -10.27 10.42 10.31
N VAL A 50 -10.33 9.24 9.71
CA VAL A 50 -10.23 7.93 10.38
C VAL A 50 -8.89 7.26 10.07
N ALA A 51 -8.09 7.86 9.17
CA ALA A 51 -6.82 7.32 8.70
C ALA A 51 -5.73 7.50 9.75
N GLY A 52 -5.07 6.41 10.16
CA GLY A 52 -3.98 6.42 11.13
C GLY A 52 -4.42 6.15 12.58
N ASP A 53 -5.66 6.48 12.93
CA ASP A 53 -6.21 6.20 14.28
C ASP A 53 -6.69 4.75 14.42
N VAL A 54 -7.25 4.17 13.36
CA VAL A 54 -7.83 2.82 13.41
C VAL A 54 -6.80 1.72 13.17
N ARG A 55 -5.66 2.00 12.52
CA ARG A 55 -4.66 0.98 12.14
C ARG A 55 -5.33 -0.23 11.48
N MET A 56 -6.06 0.03 10.39
CA MET A 56 -6.95 -0.96 9.76
C MET A 56 -6.23 -2.22 9.26
N THR A 57 -4.92 -2.13 9.02
CA THR A 57 -4.11 -3.29 8.64
C THR A 57 -3.75 -4.20 9.80
N ASP A 58 -3.79 -3.70 11.03
CA ASP A 58 -3.53 -4.43 12.26
C ASP A 58 -4.84 -5.09 12.75
N THR A 59 -5.32 -6.06 11.95
CA THR A 59 -6.64 -6.70 12.12
C THR A 59 -6.76 -7.57 13.38
N ARG A 60 -5.66 -7.93 14.02
CA ARG A 60 -5.66 -8.74 15.24
C ARG A 60 -5.46 -7.89 16.48
N GLN A 61 -6.07 -8.31 17.58
CA GLN A 61 -6.00 -7.62 18.86
C GLN A 61 -4.57 -7.56 19.42
N ASP A 62 -3.76 -8.61 19.19
CA ASP A 62 -2.34 -8.64 19.56
C ASP A 62 -1.46 -7.72 18.70
N GLU A 63 -1.84 -7.46 17.45
CA GLU A 63 -1.18 -6.48 16.56
C GLU A 63 -1.45 -5.05 17.04
N ALA A 64 -2.71 -4.74 17.35
CA ALA A 64 -3.13 -3.43 17.83
C ALA A 64 -2.53 -3.09 19.22
N GLU A 65 -2.52 -4.05 20.14
CA GLU A 65 -1.93 -3.89 21.49
C GLU A 65 -0.41 -3.66 21.45
N ARG A 66 0.28 -4.29 20.49
CA ARG A 66 1.74 -4.22 20.35
C ARG A 66 2.19 -3.14 19.36
N GLY A 67 1.29 -2.59 18.55
CA GLY A 67 1.59 -1.63 17.50
C GLY A 67 2.48 -2.19 16.38
N ILE A 68 2.34 -3.50 16.09
CA ILE A 68 3.14 -4.18 15.07
C ILE A 68 2.26 -4.95 14.09
N THR A 69 2.66 -4.96 12.83
CA THR A 69 2.04 -5.79 11.78
C THR A 69 2.62 -7.21 11.84
N ILE A 70 1.80 -8.20 12.20
CA ILE A 70 2.19 -9.62 12.34
C ILE A 70 1.76 -10.42 11.11
N LYS A 71 0.61 -10.08 10.51
CA LYS A 71 0.08 -10.69 9.28
C LYS A 71 0.18 -9.75 8.10
N SER A 72 0.40 -10.35 6.92
CA SER A 72 0.38 -9.57 5.68
C SER A 72 -1.04 -9.27 5.24
N THR A 73 -1.33 -7.98 5.04
CA THR A 73 -2.62 -7.49 4.54
C THR A 73 -2.45 -7.02 3.10
N ARG A 74 -3.44 -7.33 2.25
CA ARG A 74 -3.47 -6.87 0.85
C ARG A 74 -4.63 -5.92 0.64
N ILE A 75 -4.35 -4.77 0.06
CA ILE A 75 -5.34 -3.73 -0.20
C ILE A 75 -5.21 -3.30 -1.66
N SER A 76 -6.33 -3.28 -2.37
CA SER A 76 -6.39 -2.75 -3.73
C SER A 76 -6.86 -1.29 -3.69
N LEU A 77 -6.02 -0.40 -4.19
CA LEU A 77 -6.26 1.04 -4.27
C LEU A 77 -6.55 1.42 -5.71
N TYR A 78 -7.60 2.19 -5.91
CA TYR A 78 -7.88 2.84 -7.18
C TYR A 78 -7.39 4.28 -7.13
N TYR A 79 -6.66 4.71 -8.15
CA TYR A 79 -6.20 6.09 -8.25
C TYR A 79 -6.15 6.56 -9.71
N GLU A 80 -6.69 7.74 -9.97
CA GLU A 80 -6.61 8.42 -11.26
C GLU A 80 -5.46 9.44 -11.21
N MET A 81 -4.43 9.22 -12.01
CA MET A 81 -3.27 10.12 -12.07
C MET A 81 -3.54 11.32 -12.97
N THR A 82 -3.03 12.49 -12.60
CA THR A 82 -3.07 13.66 -13.48
C THR A 82 -2.09 13.51 -14.63
N GLU A 83 -2.38 14.14 -15.78
CA GLU A 83 -1.46 14.16 -16.94
C GLU A 83 -0.07 14.71 -16.57
N GLU A 84 -0.02 15.69 -15.67
CA GLU A 84 1.24 16.24 -15.16
C GLU A 84 2.08 15.19 -14.42
N SER A 85 1.45 14.36 -13.59
CA SER A 85 2.14 13.28 -12.86
C SER A 85 2.70 12.22 -13.81
N LEU A 86 2.07 12.04 -14.97
CA LEU A 86 2.46 11.05 -15.98
C LEU A 86 3.43 11.58 -17.03
N LYS A 87 3.74 12.88 -17.04
CA LYS A 87 4.60 13.52 -18.05
C LYS A 87 5.96 12.84 -18.21
N ASN A 88 6.53 12.35 -17.10
CA ASN A 88 7.84 11.69 -17.08
C ASN A 88 7.75 10.16 -17.13
N TYR A 89 6.55 9.59 -17.15
CA TYR A 89 6.35 8.15 -17.20
C TYR A 89 6.59 7.62 -18.61
N LYS A 90 7.59 6.73 -18.78
CA LYS A 90 8.00 6.19 -20.08
C LYS A 90 7.51 4.77 -20.37
N GLY A 91 6.80 4.16 -19.43
CA GLY A 91 6.30 2.79 -19.61
C GLY A 91 5.01 2.76 -20.44
N GLU A 92 4.66 1.56 -20.89
CA GLU A 92 3.35 1.31 -21.48
C GLU A 92 2.24 1.63 -20.46
N ARG A 93 1.17 2.27 -20.93
CA ARG A 93 -0.02 2.60 -20.14
C ARG A 93 -1.24 2.72 -21.04
N SER A 94 -2.41 2.49 -20.46
CA SER A 94 -3.72 2.67 -21.10
C SER A 94 -4.51 3.68 -20.28
N GLY A 95 -4.52 4.95 -20.68
CA GLY A 95 -5.17 6.02 -19.93
C GLY A 95 -4.44 6.38 -18.62
N ASN A 96 -5.19 6.97 -17.69
CA ASN A 96 -4.68 7.59 -16.46
C ASN A 96 -5.11 6.88 -15.17
N GLU A 97 -5.91 5.82 -15.31
CA GLU A 97 -6.49 5.07 -14.21
C GLU A 97 -5.54 3.95 -13.78
N TYR A 98 -5.21 3.84 -12.50
CA TYR A 98 -4.30 2.81 -11.99
C TYR A 98 -4.94 2.01 -10.88
N LEU A 99 -4.65 0.71 -10.91
CA LEU A 99 -4.96 -0.22 -9.83
C LEU A 99 -3.68 -0.57 -9.10
N ILE A 100 -3.56 -0.13 -7.85
CA ILE A 100 -2.38 -0.34 -7.02
C ILE A 100 -2.73 -1.39 -5.96
N ASN A 101 -2.14 -2.57 -6.06
CA ASN A 101 -2.23 -3.61 -5.04
C ASN A 101 -1.11 -3.41 -4.03
N LEU A 102 -1.47 -2.86 -2.87
CA LEU A 102 -0.58 -2.64 -1.75
C LEU A 102 -0.52 -3.90 -0.88
N ILE A 103 0.69 -4.41 -0.68
CA ILE A 103 0.99 -5.54 0.20
C ILE A 103 1.71 -4.99 1.42
N ASP A 104 1.03 -5.01 2.56
CA ASP A 104 1.65 -4.73 3.84
C ASP A 104 2.27 -6.03 4.37
N SER A 105 3.60 -6.09 4.47
CA SER A 105 4.34 -7.22 5.10
C SER A 105 4.53 -7.06 6.62
N PRO A 106 4.88 -8.10 7.37
CA PRO A 106 5.41 -7.92 8.72
C PRO A 106 6.74 -7.15 8.68
N GLY A 107 7.06 -6.41 9.74
CA GLY A 107 8.31 -5.64 9.87
C GLY A 107 9.20 -6.08 11.04
N HIS A 108 8.81 -7.16 11.72
CA HIS A 108 9.51 -7.70 12.88
C HIS A 108 10.50 -8.79 12.48
N VAL A 109 11.69 -8.77 13.10
CA VAL A 109 12.84 -9.61 12.74
C VAL A 109 12.51 -11.11 12.71
N ASP A 110 11.59 -11.55 13.57
CA ASP A 110 11.14 -12.94 13.63
C ASP A 110 10.28 -13.39 12.43
N PHE A 111 9.87 -12.47 11.53
CA PHE A 111 9.00 -12.75 10.39
C PHE A 111 9.65 -12.47 9.02
N SER A 112 10.97 -12.52 8.95
CA SER A 112 11.77 -12.29 7.73
C SER A 112 11.31 -13.11 6.51
N TYR A 113 10.80 -14.34 6.71
CA TYR A 113 10.27 -15.18 5.63
C TYR A 113 8.99 -14.62 4.98
N LEU A 114 8.17 -13.90 5.73
CA LEU A 114 6.95 -13.27 5.20
C LEU A 114 7.29 -12.02 4.38
N GLU A 115 8.35 -11.29 4.73
CA GLU A 115 8.89 -10.22 3.88
C GLU A 115 9.38 -10.78 2.54
N GLU A 116 10.09 -11.90 2.55
CA GLU A 116 10.58 -12.56 1.32
C GLU A 116 9.42 -13.01 0.41
N LYS A 117 8.32 -13.48 0.97
CA LYS A 117 7.10 -13.82 0.21
C LYS A 117 6.46 -12.60 -0.44
N SER A 118 6.38 -11.48 0.27
CA SER A 118 5.83 -10.24 -0.28
C SER A 118 6.69 -9.73 -1.44
N LEU A 119 8.02 -9.78 -1.30
CA LEU A 119 8.98 -9.42 -2.35
C LEU A 119 8.76 -10.18 -3.66
N LYS A 120 8.42 -11.47 -3.60
CA LYS A 120 8.16 -12.30 -4.79
C LYS A 120 6.90 -11.91 -5.55
N LEU A 121 5.95 -11.24 -4.90
CA LEU A 121 4.67 -10.82 -5.48
C LEU A 121 4.68 -9.35 -5.94
N THR A 122 5.75 -8.62 -5.62
CA THR A 122 5.83 -7.17 -5.79
C THR A 122 6.72 -6.80 -6.96
N THR A 123 6.26 -5.86 -7.79
CA THR A 123 7.05 -5.29 -8.88
C THR A 123 7.78 -4.01 -8.44
N LEU A 124 7.26 -3.31 -7.42
CA LEU A 124 7.81 -2.06 -6.89
C LEU A 124 7.93 -2.08 -5.37
N ILE A 125 9.14 -1.92 -4.85
CA ILE A 125 9.42 -1.93 -3.41
C ILE A 125 9.58 -0.49 -2.92
N TRP A 126 8.79 -0.11 -1.92
CA TRP A 126 9.04 1.11 -1.14
C TRP A 126 9.73 0.74 0.15
N LYS A 127 11.05 0.99 0.19
CA LYS A 127 11.85 0.80 1.39
C LYS A 127 11.88 2.10 2.19
N LEU A 128 11.12 2.15 3.28
CA LEU A 128 11.14 3.29 4.19
C LEU A 128 12.40 3.19 5.07
N THR A 129 13.55 3.62 4.54
CA THR A 129 14.75 3.81 5.34
C THR A 129 14.81 5.27 5.76
N LEU A 130 14.12 5.61 6.86
CA LEU A 130 14.44 6.85 7.56
C LEU A 130 15.89 6.69 8.05
N LYS A 131 16.85 7.30 7.34
CA LYS A 131 18.05 7.77 8.01
C LYS A 131 17.55 8.82 9.00
N LEU A 132 17.21 8.38 10.21
CA LEU A 132 17.36 9.25 11.36
C LEU A 132 18.86 9.55 11.40
N THR A 133 19.25 10.65 10.75
CA THR A 133 20.48 11.35 11.08
C THR A 133 20.35 11.71 12.56
N THR A 134 20.81 10.81 13.41
CA THR A 134 21.34 11.18 14.71
C THR A 134 22.42 12.21 14.45
N SER A 135 22.26 13.36 15.10
CA SER A 135 23.19 14.49 15.15
C SER A 135 24.62 14.08 15.43
#